data_AF-A0A6B2QKS0-F1
#
_entry.id   AF-A0A6B2QKS0-F1
#
_cell.length_a   1.000
_cell.length_b   1.000
_cell.length_c   1.000
_cell.angle_alpha   90.00
_cell.angle_beta   90.00
_cell.angle_gamma   90.00
#
_symmetry.space_group_name_H-M   'P 1'
#
loop_
_entity.id
_entity.type
_entity.pdbx_description
1 polymer ?
#
loop_
_entity_poly.entity_id
_entity_poly.type
_entity_poly.pdbx_seq_one_letter_code
_entity_poly.pdbx_strand_id
1 'polypeptide(L)'
;MQFKIIAAQDLDRNQRHQIAELCFSAFDEDPWTQYAFMQKAIHVVGILNNQIVSHALWTDRVFTINGSSDVKTAYVEYVTTGYTMRGKGIASQLLKY
;
A
#
# COMPACT_ATOMS: atom_id res chain seq x y z
N MET A 1 8.88 12.80 -9.01
CA MET A 1 8.20 11.88 -8.08
C MET A 1 6.77 12.37 -7.93
N GLN A 2 5.79 11.51 -8.12
CA GLN A 2 4.38 11.82 -7.91
C GLN A 2 3.80 10.82 -6.91
N PHE A 3 2.95 11.26 -6.00
CA PHE A 3 2.19 10.38 -5.12
C PHE A 3 0.71 10.39 -5.54
N LYS A 4 0.06 9.24 -5.48
CA LYS A 4 -1.36 9.10 -5.78
C LYS A 4 -2.04 8.21 -4.76
N ILE A 5 -3.27 8.56 -4.45
CA ILE A 5 -4.21 7.75 -3.67
C ILE A 5 -5.19 7.13 -4.68
N ILE A 6 -5.33 5.82 -4.69
CA ILE A 6 -6.11 5.07 -5.69
C ILE A 6 -6.91 3.99 -4.97
N ALA A 7 -8.23 3.96 -5.14
CA ALA A 7 -9.04 2.85 -4.63
C ALA A 7 -8.71 1.58 -5.40
N ALA A 8 -8.75 0.42 -4.74
CA ALA A 8 -8.38 -0.86 -5.38
C ALA A 8 -9.17 -1.15 -6.69
N GLN A 9 -10.42 -0.70 -6.76
CA GLN A 9 -11.29 -0.83 -7.94
C GLN A 9 -10.86 0.05 -9.13
N ASP A 10 -10.14 1.14 -8.87
CA ASP A 10 -9.69 2.11 -9.89
C ASP A 10 -8.25 1.83 -10.36
N LEU A 11 -7.56 0.86 -9.75
CA LEU A 11 -6.24 0.43 -10.19
C LEU A 11 -6.35 -0.29 -11.53
N ASP A 12 -5.59 0.20 -12.51
CA ASP A 12 -5.44 -0.49 -13.79
C ASP A 12 -4.61 -1.77 -13.66
N ARG A 13 -4.64 -2.60 -14.71
CA ARG A 13 -3.93 -3.90 -14.72
C ARG A 13 -2.42 -3.75 -14.54
N ASN A 14 -1.81 -2.71 -15.10
CA ASN A 14 -0.38 -2.48 -15.00
C ASN A 14 0.01 -2.02 -13.59
N GLN A 15 -0.78 -1.14 -12.97
CA GLN A 15 -0.59 -0.72 -11.58
C GLN A 15 -0.71 -1.89 -10.61
N ARG A 16 -1.72 -2.76 -10.78
CA ARG A 16 -1.86 -3.99 -9.98
C ARG A 16 -0.64 -4.89 -10.09
N HIS A 17 -0.14 -5.07 -11.31
CA HIS A 17 1.06 -5.86 -11.55
C HIS A 17 2.30 -5.26 -10.87
N GLN A 18 2.55 -3.96 -11.05
CA GLN A 18 3.69 -3.28 -10.41
C GLN A 18 3.62 -3.32 -8.87
N ILE A 19 2.43 -3.19 -8.28
CA ILE A 19 2.23 -3.35 -6.83
C ILE A 19 2.56 -4.79 -6.41
N ALA A 20 2.09 -5.80 -7.17
CA ALA A 20 2.37 -7.20 -6.88
C ALA A 20 3.87 -7.48 -6.87
N GLU A 21 4.58 -7.06 -7.92
CA GLU A 21 6.04 -7.22 -8.03
C GLU A 21 6.78 -6.54 -6.88
N LEU A 22 6.37 -5.33 -6.53
CA LEU A 22 6.98 -4.56 -5.46
C LEU A 22 6.78 -5.23 -4.09
N CYS A 23 5.56 -5.67 -3.78
CA CYS A 23 5.25 -6.38 -2.54
C CYS A 23 5.93 -7.74 -2.49
N PHE A 24 5.88 -8.54 -3.56
CA PHE A 24 6.55 -9.84 -3.64
C PHE A 24 8.05 -9.70 -3.42
N SER A 25 8.71 -8.71 -4.04
CA SER A 25 10.14 -8.48 -3.83
C SER A 25 10.54 -8.11 -2.39
N ALA A 26 9.58 -7.61 -1.60
CA ALA A 26 9.81 -7.16 -0.23
C ALA A 26 9.41 -8.20 0.82
N PHE A 27 8.40 -9.01 0.53
CA PHE A 27 7.75 -9.90 1.50
C PHE A 27 7.70 -11.38 1.06
N ASP A 28 8.11 -11.71 -0.18
CA ASP A 28 8.00 -13.05 -0.78
C ASP A 28 6.57 -13.60 -0.83
N GLU A 29 5.60 -12.68 -0.91
CA GLU A 29 4.16 -12.97 -0.88
C GLU A 29 3.46 -12.33 -2.08
N ASP A 30 2.53 -13.06 -2.71
CA ASP A 30 1.60 -12.48 -3.67
C ASP A 30 0.45 -11.81 -2.89
N PRO A 31 0.40 -10.47 -2.86
CA PRO A 31 -0.56 -9.80 -1.99
C PRO A 31 -2.00 -10.00 -2.47
N TRP A 32 -2.23 -10.14 -3.79
CA TRP A 32 -3.58 -10.11 -4.36
C TRP A 32 -4.38 -11.40 -4.11
N THR A 33 -3.70 -12.52 -3.99
CA THR A 33 -4.32 -13.83 -3.72
C THR A 33 -4.38 -14.16 -2.24
N GLN A 34 -3.39 -13.71 -1.46
CA GLN A 34 -3.30 -14.05 -0.05
C GLN A 34 -4.22 -13.20 0.83
N TYR A 35 -4.51 -11.96 0.44
CA TYR A 35 -5.21 -11.02 1.32
C TYR A 35 -6.42 -10.35 0.66
N ALA A 36 -7.62 -10.70 1.16
CA ALA A 36 -8.88 -10.13 0.66
C ALA A 36 -8.97 -8.60 0.82
N PHE A 37 -8.26 -8.02 1.79
CA PHE A 37 -8.27 -6.57 1.99
C PHE A 37 -7.62 -5.82 0.83
N MET A 38 -6.65 -6.42 0.11
CA MET A 38 -6.02 -5.79 -1.05
C MET A 38 -7.06 -5.40 -2.12
N GLN A 39 -8.16 -6.14 -2.21
CA GLN A 39 -9.20 -5.90 -3.22
C GLN A 39 -10.15 -4.74 -2.86
N LYS A 40 -10.14 -4.27 -1.60
CA LYS A 40 -11.04 -3.23 -1.09
C LYS A 40 -10.31 -2.04 -0.47
N ALA A 41 -8.98 -2.14 -0.33
CA ALA A 41 -8.15 -1.11 0.25
C ALA A 41 -8.10 0.16 -0.61
N ILE A 42 -7.62 1.22 0.02
CA ILE A 42 -7.12 2.38 -0.69
C ILE A 42 -5.59 2.30 -0.71
N HIS A 43 -5.01 2.44 -1.89
CA HIS A 43 -3.58 2.34 -2.13
C HIS A 43 -2.97 3.73 -2.27
N VAL A 44 -1.82 3.93 -1.64
CA VAL A 44 -0.96 5.08 -1.85
C VAL A 44 0.28 4.61 -2.60
N VAL A 45 0.55 5.21 -3.76
CA VAL A 45 1.67 4.81 -4.62
C VAL A 45 2.58 5.99 -4.91
N GLY A 46 3.88 5.76 -4.82
CA GLY A 46 4.94 6.67 -5.28
C GLY A 46 5.36 6.28 -6.70
N ILE A 47 5.24 7.21 -7.63
CA ILE A 47 5.45 7.02 -9.06
C ILE A 47 6.65 7.84 -9.54
N LEU A 48 7.58 7.18 -10.23
CA LEU A 48 8.71 7.80 -10.92
C LEU A 48 8.80 7.21 -12.33
N ASN A 49 8.86 8.05 -13.36
CA ASN A 49 8.93 7.62 -14.77
C ASN A 49 7.87 6.57 -15.13
N ASN A 50 6.63 6.79 -14.70
CA ASN A 50 5.48 5.87 -14.88
C ASN A 50 5.63 4.48 -14.23
N GLN A 51 6.58 4.31 -13.32
CA GLN A 51 6.75 3.10 -12.51
C GLN A 51 6.40 3.37 -11.05
N ILE A 52 5.62 2.47 -10.44
CA ILE A 52 5.41 2.46 -9.00
C ILE A 52 6.69 1.96 -8.32
N VAL A 53 7.31 2.84 -7.53
CA VAL A 53 8.57 2.57 -6.81
C VAL A 53 8.39 2.48 -5.29
N SER A 54 7.21 2.88 -4.80
CA SER A 54 6.84 2.78 -3.38
C SER A 54 5.34 2.61 -3.26
N HIS A 55 4.92 1.89 -2.23
CA HIS A 55 3.54 1.54 -1.97
C HIS A 55 3.27 1.57 -0.47
N ALA A 56 2.05 1.94 -0.11
CA ALA A 56 1.37 1.55 1.11
C ALA A 56 -0.11 1.41 0.78
N LEU A 57 -0.87 0.81 1.68
CA LEU A 57 -2.32 0.88 1.61
C LEU A 57 -2.90 1.07 3.01
N TRP A 58 -4.17 1.45 3.07
CA TRP A 58 -4.96 1.23 4.28
C TRP A 58 -6.24 0.49 3.98
N THR A 59 -6.68 -0.29 4.95
CA THR A 59 -7.99 -0.93 5.00
C THR A 59 -8.72 -0.54 6.27
N ASP A 60 -10.04 -0.45 6.21
CA ASP A 60 -10.85 -0.24 7.40
C ASP A 60 -10.78 -1.47 8.32
N ARG A 61 -10.51 -1.23 9.59
CA ARG A 61 -10.58 -2.21 10.70
C ARG A 61 -11.31 -1.59 11.88
N VAL A 62 -11.84 -2.43 12.77
CA VAL A 62 -12.36 -2.00 14.06
C VAL A 62 -11.47 -2.60 15.14
N PHE A 63 -10.96 -1.75 16.02
CA PHE A 63 -10.21 -2.17 17.20
C PHE A 63 -11.02 -1.90 18.46
N THR A 64 -11.11 -2.91 19.33
CA THR A 64 -11.71 -2.76 20.66
C THR A 64 -10.63 -2.40 21.67
N ILE A 65 -10.68 -1.19 22.20
CA ILE A 65 -9.76 -0.67 23.21
C ILE A 65 -10.32 -0.98 24.60
N ASN A 66 -9.48 -1.54 25.48
CA ASN A 66 -9.81 -1.89 26.87
C ASN A 66 -11.13 -2.69 27.01
N GLY A 67 -11.48 -3.49 26.00
CA GLY A 67 -12.68 -4.33 25.98
C GLY A 67 -14.02 -3.59 25.92
N SER A 68 -14.03 -2.26 25.69
CA SER A 68 -15.26 -1.46 25.83
C SER A 68 -15.44 -0.35 24.79
N SER A 69 -14.39 0.03 24.06
CA SER A 69 -14.46 1.12 23.07
C SER A 69 -14.05 0.63 21.69
N ASP A 70 -15.01 0.51 20.78
CA ASP A 70 -14.74 0.18 19.38
C ASP A 70 -14.36 1.43 18.59
N VAL A 71 -13.19 1.38 17.96
CA VAL A 71 -12.66 2.47 17.14
C VAL A 71 -12.52 1.98 15.71
N LYS A 72 -13.19 2.68 14.78
CA LYS A 72 -12.95 2.50 13.35
C LYS A 72 -11.60 3.10 13.00
N THR A 73 -10.72 2.31 12.38
CA THR A 73 -9.32 2.65 12.15
C THR A 73 -8.93 2.34 10.72
N ALA A 74 -8.18 3.27 10.11
CA ALA A 74 -7.42 3.00 8.90
C ALA A 74 -6.18 2.21 9.30
N TYR A 75 -6.17 0.90 9.01
CA TYR A 75 -5.05 0.02 9.31
C TYR A 75 -4.10 -0.02 8.11
N VAL A 76 -2.89 0.49 8.31
CA VAL A 76 -1.87 0.63 7.26
C VAL A 76 -1.12 -0.69 7.11
N GLU A 77 -1.03 -1.18 5.88
CA GLU A 77 -0.38 -2.45 5.52
C GLU A 77 0.53 -2.26 4.30
N TYR A 78 1.40 -3.24 4.06
CA TYR A 78 2.21 -3.34 2.84
C TYR A 78 3.01 -2.07 2.48
N VAL A 79 3.55 -1.39 3.50
CA VAL A 79 4.46 -0.25 3.29
C VAL A 79 5.78 -0.77 2.73
N THR A 80 6.08 -0.44 1.48
CA THR A 80 7.29 -0.91 0.80
C THR A 80 7.87 0.15 -0.15
N THR A 81 9.19 0.09 -0.33
CA THR A 81 9.94 0.88 -1.31
C THR A 81 10.92 -0.03 -2.01
N GLY A 82 10.98 0.05 -3.34
CA GLY A 82 11.82 -0.81 -4.17
C GLY A 82 13.29 -0.71 -3.79
N TYR A 83 14.03 -1.81 -3.87
CA TYR A 83 15.39 -1.94 -3.34
C TYR A 83 16.33 -0.79 -3.75
N THR A 84 16.36 -0.43 -5.03
CA THR A 84 17.20 0.65 -5.59
C THR A 84 16.73 2.07 -5.24
N MET A 85 15.57 2.19 -4.58
CA MET A 85 14.90 3.43 -4.23
C MET A 85 14.89 3.70 -2.72
N ARG A 86 15.37 2.74 -1.91
CA ARG A 86 15.52 2.88 -0.46
C ARG A 86 16.57 3.93 -0.09
N GLY A 87 16.51 4.43 1.15
CA GLY A 87 17.42 5.45 1.67
C GLY A 87 17.19 6.88 1.16
N LYS A 88 16.18 7.09 0.29
CA LYS A 88 15.87 8.40 -0.34
C LYS A 88 14.70 9.14 0.30
N GLY A 89 14.19 8.66 1.43
CA GLY A 89 13.04 9.27 2.14
C GLY A 89 11.68 9.12 1.43
N ILE A 90 11.55 8.23 0.44
CA ILE A 90 10.32 8.08 -0.36
C ILE A 90 9.17 7.56 0.49
N ALA A 91 9.39 6.53 1.32
CA ALA A 91 8.37 6.04 2.26
C ALA A 91 7.89 7.16 3.21
N SER A 92 8.80 8.01 3.69
CA SER A 92 8.46 9.14 4.56
C SER A 92 7.62 10.21 3.84
N GLN A 93 7.79 10.39 2.53
CA GLN A 93 6.94 11.26 1.74
C GLN A 93 5.59 10.60 1.44
N LEU A 94 5.59 9.29 1.19
CA LEU A 94 4.40 8.50 0.90
C LEU A 94 3.42 8.48 2.08
N LEU A 95 3.92 8.28 3.31
CA LEU A 95 3.10 8.22 4.53
C LEU A 95 2.55 9.58 5.01
N LYS A 96 2.81 10.67 4.29
CA LYS A 96 2.17 11.98 4.55
C LYS A 96 0.81 12.11 3.85
N TYR A 97 0.47 11.16 2.98
CA TYR A 97 -0.80 11.05 2.28
C TYR A 97 -1.68 10.03 2.99
#